data_AF-A0A2D4MBK4-F1
#
_entry.id   AF-A0A2D4MBK4-F1
#
_cell.length_a   1.000
_cell.length_b   1.000
_cell.length_c   1.000
_cell.angle_alpha   90.00
_cell.angle_beta   90.00
_cell.angle_gamma   90.00
#
_symmetry.space_group_name_H-M   'P 1'
#
loop_
_entity.id
_entity.type
_entity.pdbx_description
1 polymer ?
#
loop_
_entity_poly.entity_id
_entity_poly.type
_entity_poly.pdbx_seq_one_letter_code
_entity_poly.pdbx_strand_id
1 'polypeptide(L)'
;GRKAMANLDSILKNRDSTLPTKVQIVQAMVFPVAMYGCESWTIRKAERQRMEAFELWGWRRRLLRVPWTARRSNRSVLEEINPDCSLEGQILKMKLKYFGHLMRR
;
A
#
# COMPACT_ATOMS: atom_id res chain seq x y z
N GLY A 1 -2.43 -6.78 20.14
CA GLY A 1 -1.64 -6.93 18.90
C GLY A 1 -2.16 -8.03 17.99
N ARG A 2 -1.84 -9.30 18.26
CA ARG A 2 -2.07 -10.43 17.33
C ARG A 2 -3.54 -10.69 16.98
N LYS A 3 -4.47 -10.51 17.93
CA LYS A 3 -5.92 -10.71 17.71
C LYS A 3 -6.50 -9.70 16.70
N ALA A 4 -6.06 -8.44 16.76
CA ALA A 4 -6.48 -7.41 15.79
C ALA A 4 -5.97 -7.73 14.37
N MET A 5 -4.72 -8.21 14.24
CA MET A 5 -4.16 -8.63 12.95
C MET A 5 -4.89 -9.86 12.37
N ALA A 6 -5.30 -10.80 13.22
CA ALA A 6 -6.08 -11.97 12.80
C ALA A 6 -7.49 -11.58 12.33
N ASN A 7 -8.14 -10.64 13.02
CA ASN A 7 -9.45 -10.12 12.61
C ASN A 7 -9.36 -9.39 11.26
N LEU A 8 -8.33 -8.55 11.06
CA LEU A 8 -8.07 -7.88 9.78
C LEU A 8 -7.80 -8.87 8.65
N ASP A 9 -7.03 -9.92 8.93
CA ASP A 9 -6.78 -10.98 7.96
C ASP A 9 -8.07 -11.71 7.57
N SER A 10 -8.97 -11.96 8.52
CA SER A 10 -10.29 -12.53 8.23
C SER A 10 -11.18 -11.59 7.39
N ILE A 11 -11.16 -10.28 7.65
CA ILE A 11 -11.91 -9.26 6.89
C ILE A 11 -11.39 -9.16 5.45
N LEU A 12 -10.06 -9.11 5.26
CA LEU A 12 -9.45 -9.04 3.93
C LEU A 12 -9.72 -10.32 3.12
N LYS A 13 -9.78 -11.48 3.79
CA LYS A 13 -10.10 -12.77 3.18
C LYS A 13 -11.58 -12.94 2.82
N ASN A 14 -12.49 -12.21 3.47
CA ASN A 14 -13.93 -12.35 3.25
C ASN A 14 -14.32 -11.85 1.85
N ARG A 15 -15.08 -12.66 1.09
CA ARG A 15 -15.51 -12.36 -0.28
C ARG A 15 -16.60 -11.28 -0.35
N ASP A 16 -17.36 -11.10 0.72
CA ASP A 16 -18.55 -10.22 0.76
C ASP A 16 -18.21 -8.74 0.97
N SER A 17 -16.96 -8.43 1.29
CA SER A 17 -16.51 -7.04 1.47
C SER A 17 -16.08 -6.43 0.14
N THR A 18 -16.52 -5.21 -0.10
CA THR A 18 -16.26 -4.44 -1.32
C THR A 18 -14.75 -4.22 -1.51
N LEU A 19 -14.28 -4.44 -2.74
CA LEU A 19 -12.90 -4.18 -3.17
C LEU A 19 -12.35 -2.80 -2.72
N PRO A 20 -13.06 -1.67 -2.90
CA PRO A 20 -12.56 -0.36 -2.48
C PRO A 20 -12.34 -0.27 -0.96
N THR A 21 -13.20 -0.87 -0.14
CA THR A 21 -13.05 -0.88 1.31
C THR A 21 -11.82 -1.68 1.74
N LYS A 22 -11.53 -2.82 1.08
CA LYS A 22 -10.30 -3.58 1.33
C LYS A 22 -9.05 -2.81 0.95
N VAL A 23 -9.09 -2.09 -0.17
CA VAL A 23 -7.99 -1.23 -0.63
C VAL A 23 -7.70 -0.15 0.40
N GLN A 24 -8.74 0.55 0.88
CA GLN A 24 -8.61 1.58 1.92
C GLN A 24 -8.04 1.02 3.23
N ILE A 25 -8.48 -0.17 3.67
CA ILE A 25 -7.94 -0.82 4.89
C ILE A 25 -6.44 -1.12 4.74
N VAL A 26 -6.04 -1.68 3.59
CA VAL A 26 -4.63 -1.97 3.31
C VAL A 26 -3.82 -0.67 3.26
N GLN A 27 -4.31 0.36 2.58
CA GLN A 27 -3.67 1.67 2.52
C GLN A 27 -3.56 2.36 3.88
N ALA A 28 -4.53 2.18 4.78
CA ALA A 28 -4.54 2.82 6.09
C ALA A 28 -3.67 2.09 7.13
N MET A 29 -3.50 0.78 7.00
CA MET A 29 -2.81 -0.02 8.04
C MET A 29 -1.45 -0.56 7.61
N VAL A 30 -1.30 -0.91 6.33
CA VAL A 30 -0.09 -1.59 5.83
C VAL A 30 0.91 -0.58 5.30
N PHE A 31 0.43 0.42 4.56
CA PHE A 31 1.30 1.42 3.95
C PHE A 31 2.02 2.30 4.98
N PRO A 32 1.39 2.81 6.06
CA PRO A 32 2.11 3.63 7.04
C PRO A 32 3.23 2.89 7.75
N VAL A 33 3.07 1.58 7.98
CA VAL A 33 4.11 0.73 8.58
C VAL A 33 5.29 0.54 7.62
N ALA A 34 5.01 0.31 6.34
CA ALA A 34 6.06 0.15 5.32
C ALA A 34 6.76 1.47 4.97
N MET A 35 6.05 2.59 5.09
CA MET A 35 6.57 3.94 4.82
C MET A 35 7.22 4.57 6.05
N TYR A 36 7.26 3.88 7.19
CA TYR A 36 7.87 4.39 8.41
C TYR A 36 9.37 4.67 8.16
N GLY A 37 9.77 5.93 8.29
CA GLY A 37 11.14 6.38 7.99
C GLY A 37 11.36 6.90 6.55
N CYS A 38 10.40 6.73 5.64
CA CYS A 38 10.51 7.30 4.28
C CYS A 38 10.44 8.84 4.26
N GLU A 39 9.96 9.46 5.33
CA GLU A 39 9.96 10.92 5.52
C GLU A 39 11.39 11.47 5.62
N SER A 40 12.27 10.76 6.34
CA SER A 40 13.65 11.19 6.58
C SER A 40 14.63 10.74 5.50
N TRP A 41 14.22 9.84 4.60
CA TRP A 41 15.11 9.28 3.57
C TRP A 41 14.87 9.91 2.20
N THR A 42 15.98 10.09 1.47
CA THR A 42 15.95 10.44 0.05
C THR A 42 15.50 9.22 -0.74
N ILE A 43 14.32 9.28 -1.36
CA ILE A 43 13.78 8.18 -2.17
C ILE A 43 14.61 8.11 -3.46
N ARG A 44 15.59 7.20 -3.48
CA ARG A 44 16.37 6.88 -4.67
C ARG A 44 15.53 6.00 -5.61
N LYS A 45 15.92 5.93 -6.88
CA LYS A 45 15.25 5.08 -7.89
C LYS A 45 15.10 3.61 -7.45
N ALA A 46 16.09 3.07 -6.75
CA ALA A 46 16.04 1.70 -6.20
C ALA A 46 14.97 1.54 -5.11
N GLU A 47 14.79 2.54 -4.24
CA GLU A 47 13.76 2.52 -3.20
C GLU A 47 12.36 2.62 -3.80
N ARG A 48 12.20 3.43 -4.86
CA ARG A 48 10.95 3.51 -5.63
C ARG A 48 10.58 2.16 -6.23
N GLN A 49 11.52 1.44 -6.82
CA GLN A 49 11.26 0.10 -7.36
C GLN A 49 10.88 -0.91 -6.27
N ARG A 50 11.50 -0.82 -5.09
CA ARG A 50 11.13 -1.64 -3.93
C ARG A 50 9.72 -1.33 -3.45
N MET A 51 9.33 -0.06 -3.44
CA MET A 51 8.00 0.40 -3.08
C MET A 51 6.93 -0.08 -4.07
N GLU A 52 7.18 0.05 -5.37
CA GLU A 52 6.28 -0.47 -6.41
C GLU A 52 6.13 -2.00 -6.32
N ALA A 53 7.24 -2.72 -6.09
CA ALA A 53 7.21 -4.17 -5.89
C ALA A 53 6.44 -4.55 -4.61
N PHE A 54 6.58 -3.77 -3.54
CA PHE A 54 5.84 -3.96 -2.29
C PHE A 54 4.33 -3.72 -2.46
N GLU A 55 3.95 -2.66 -3.17
CA GLU A 55 2.56 -2.35 -3.51
C GLU A 55 1.93 -3.51 -4.30
N LEU A 56 2.59 -3.96 -5.37
CA LEU A 56 2.15 -5.10 -6.19
C LEU A 56 2.10 -6.41 -5.40
N TRP A 57 3.07 -6.67 -4.53
CA TRP A 57 3.05 -7.85 -3.66
C TRP A 57 1.88 -7.81 -2.69
N GLY A 58 1.58 -6.64 -2.09
CA GLY A 58 0.45 -6.45 -1.19
C GLY A 58 -0.87 -6.76 -1.89
N TRP A 59 -1.06 -6.21 -3.09
CA TRP A 59 -2.21 -6.44 -3.95
C TRP A 59 -2.40 -7.90 -4.35
N ARG A 60 -1.33 -8.55 -4.84
CA ARG A 60 -1.37 -9.97 -5.23
C ARG A 60 -1.61 -10.90 -4.05
N ARG A 61 -0.95 -10.65 -2.92
CA ARG A 61 -0.98 -11.55 -1.76
C ARG A 61 -2.24 -11.38 -0.92
N ARG A 62 -2.71 -10.15 -0.69
CA ARG A 62 -3.86 -9.89 0.21
C ARG A 62 -5.20 -9.76 -0.49
N LEU A 63 -5.27 -9.12 -1.65
CA LEU A 63 -6.55 -8.89 -2.33
C LEU A 63 -6.86 -9.96 -3.38
N LEU A 64 -5.96 -10.16 -4.33
CA LEU A 64 -6.23 -11.04 -5.48
C LEU A 64 -5.88 -12.51 -5.24
N ARG A 65 -5.18 -12.82 -4.14
CA ARG A 65 -4.70 -14.17 -3.78
C ARG A 65 -4.00 -14.88 -4.94
N VAL A 66 -3.34 -14.11 -5.80
CA VAL A 66 -2.66 -14.60 -6.99
C VAL A 66 -1.40 -15.33 -6.52
N PRO A 67 -1.25 -16.64 -6.80
CA PRO A 67 -0.04 -17.34 -6.45
C PRO A 67 1.14 -16.71 -7.17
N TRP A 68 2.30 -16.67 -6.54
CA TRP A 68 3.50 -16.03 -7.11
C TRP A 68 3.93 -16.67 -8.45
N THR A 69 3.52 -17.91 -8.70
CA THR A 69 3.70 -18.66 -9.95
C THR A 69 2.80 -18.20 -11.09
N ALA A 70 1.69 -17.51 -10.80
CA ALA A 70 0.81 -16.99 -11.84
C ALA A 70 1.50 -15.79 -12.51
N ARG A 71 1.81 -15.96 -13.80
CA ARG A 71 2.50 -14.97 -14.63
C ARG A 71 1.53 -13.87 -15.09
N ARG A 72 1.02 -13.08 -14.14
CA ARG A 72 0.16 -11.91 -14.38
C ARG A 72 1.01 -10.67 -14.63
N SER A 73 0.56 -9.81 -15.56
CA SER A 73 1.18 -8.52 -15.81
C SER A 73 0.87 -7.54 -14.67
N ASN A 74 1.84 -6.69 -14.31
CA ASN A 74 1.65 -5.68 -13.26
C ASN A 74 0.55 -4.68 -13.61
N ARG A 75 0.43 -4.35 -14.90
CA ARG A 75 -0.59 -3.44 -15.43
C ARG A 75 -2.01 -3.96 -15.19
N SER A 76 -2.27 -5.24 -15.49
CA SER A 76 -3.60 -5.85 -15.27
C SER A 76 -4.00 -5.84 -13.79
N VAL A 77 -3.04 -6.04 -12.88
CA VAL A 77 -3.29 -6.00 -11.43
C VAL A 77 -3.67 -4.59 -10.97
N LEU A 78 -3.03 -3.56 -11.52
CA LEU A 78 -3.33 -2.17 -11.19
C LEU A 78 -4.66 -1.70 -11.78
N GLU A 79 -4.98 -2.11 -13.01
CA GLU A 79 -6.28 -1.82 -13.66
C GLU A 79 -7.45 -2.46 -12.90
N GLU A 80 -7.27 -3.66 -12.33
CA GLU A 80 -8.32 -4.37 -11.58
C GLU A 80 -8.58 -3.74 -10.20
N ILE A 81 -7.56 -3.16 -9.57
CA ILE A 81 -7.66 -2.56 -8.23
C ILE A 81 -8.04 -1.09 -8.28
N ASN A 82 -7.56 -0.37 -9.30
CA ASN A 82 -7.73 1.06 -9.51
C ASN A 82 -7.70 1.88 -8.21
N PRO A 83 -6.57 1.90 -7.49
CA PRO A 83 -6.50 2.59 -6.20
C PRO A 83 -6.60 4.11 -6.39
N ASP A 84 -7.44 4.78 -5.58
CA ASP A 84 -7.62 6.25 -5.62
C ASP A 84 -6.30 7.03 -5.38
N CYS A 85 -5.32 6.40 -4.71
CA CYS A 85 -4.00 6.97 -4.45
C CYS A 85 -2.92 5.89 -4.53
N SER A 86 -1.91 6.11 -5.36
CA SER A 86 -0.68 5.30 -5.37
C SER A 86 0.13 5.53 -4.10
N LEU A 87 0.87 4.50 -3.67
CA LEU A 87 1.82 4.56 -2.55
C LEU A 87 2.80 5.75 -2.68
N GLU A 88 3.29 6.02 -3.88
CA GLU A 88 4.17 7.16 -4.14
C GLU A 88 3.49 8.51 -3.84
N GLY A 89 2.25 8.67 -4.28
CA GLY A 89 1.47 9.88 -4.04
C GLY A 89 1.20 10.10 -2.56
N GLN A 90 1.00 9.01 -1.80
CA GLN A 90 0.81 9.07 -0.35
C GLN A 90 2.08 9.51 0.38
N ILE A 91 3.26 9.03 -0.06
CA ILE A 91 4.55 9.47 0.49
C ILE A 91 4.80 10.94 0.18
N LEU A 92 4.55 11.36 -1.06
CA LEU A 92 4.71 12.75 -1.47
C LEU A 92 3.82 13.68 -0.61
N LYS A 93 2.57 13.27 -0.37
CA LYS A 93 1.64 14.00 0.50
C LYS A 93 2.15 14.10 1.95
N MET A 94 2.73 13.03 2.49
CA MET A 94 3.34 13.08 3.83
C MET A 94 4.56 14.03 3.86
N LYS A 95 5.45 13.95 2.87
CA LYS A 95 6.60 14.86 2.78
C LYS A 95 6.16 16.32 2.70
N LEU A 96 5.17 16.65 1.86
CA LEU A 96 4.63 18.00 1.75
C LEU A 96 4.02 18.48 3.06
N LYS A 97 3.28 17.63 3.79
CA LYS A 97 2.77 17.96 5.13
C LYS A 97 3.90 18.27 6.10
N TYR A 98 4.94 17.43 6.14
CA TYR A 98 6.12 17.63 6.99
C TYR A 98 6.85 18.94 6.66
N PHE A 99 7.10 19.21 5.38
CA PHE A 99 7.65 20.50 4.93
C PHE A 99 6.75 21.68 5.31
N GLY A 100 5.43 21.55 5.17
CA GLY A 100 4.47 22.56 5.61
C GLY A 100 4.51 22.81 7.13
N HIS A 101 4.76 21.78 7.94
CA HIS A 101 4.96 21.94 9.38
C HIS A 101 6.26 22.68 9.71
N LEU A 102 7.35 22.42 8.97
CA LEU A 102 8.62 23.12 9.14
C LEU A 102 8.52 24.61 8.75
N MET A 103 7.82 24.91 7.66
CA MET A 103 7.68 26.28 7.11
C MET A 103 6.68 27.16 7.88
N ARG A 104 5.82 26.58 8.74
CA ARG A 104 4.90 27.34 9.61
C ARG A 104 5.54 27.83 10.90
N ARG A 105 6.83 27.56 11.09
CA ARG A 105 7.61 27.99 12.24
C ARG A 105 8.31 29.30 11.95
#